data_AF-A0A7W5H953-F1
#
_entry.id   AF-A0A7W5H953-F1
#
_cell.length_a   1.000
_cell.length_b   1.000
_cell.length_c   1.000
_cell.angle_alpha   90.00
_cell.angle_beta   90.00
_cell.angle_gamma   90.00
#
_symmetry.space_group_name_H-M   'P 1'
#
loop_
_entity.id
_entity.type
_entity.pdbx_description
1 polymer ?
#
loop_
_entity_poly.entity_id
_entity_poly.type
_entity_poly.pdbx_seq_one_letter_code
_entity_poly.pdbx_strand_id
1 'polypeptide(L)'
;MTARTIEQLKSEYEQLNERKIQAQTQLQEAQKQLTALQAEAEKEFGTSDVKELTEKLEQMETENEKRRSEYQTLLDKISGDLAEVEKATAANTTADA
;
A
#
# COMPACT_ATOMS: atom_id res chain seq x y z
N MET A 1 -40.60 6.10 -43.31
CA MET A 1 -39.48 6.51 -42.45
C MET A 1 -39.65 7.99 -42.16
N THR A 2 -39.95 8.37 -40.92
CA THR A 2 -40.06 9.78 -40.54
C THR A 2 -38.65 10.36 -40.44
N ALA A 3 -38.31 11.24 -41.38
CA ALA A 3 -37.06 11.98 -41.34
C ALA A 3 -37.03 12.87 -40.09
N ARG A 4 -35.91 12.84 -39.34
CA ARG A 4 -35.72 13.74 -38.20
C ARG A 4 -35.71 15.18 -38.69
N THR A 5 -36.33 16.09 -37.94
CA THR A 5 -36.30 17.51 -38.29
C THR A 5 -34.91 18.08 -38.00
N ILE A 6 -34.59 19.22 -38.62
CA ILE A 6 -33.29 19.89 -38.44
C ILE A 6 -33.08 20.28 -36.97
N GLU A 7 -34.16 20.67 -36.29
CA GLU A 7 -34.17 21.04 -34.88
C GLU A 7 -33.86 19.84 -33.97
N GLN A 8 -34.40 18.66 -34.30
CA GLN A 8 -34.09 17.42 -33.58
C GLN A 8 -32.61 17.05 -33.75
N LEU A 9 -32.08 17.14 -34.97
CA LEU A 9 -30.66 16.87 -35.24
C LEU A 9 -29.74 17.87 -34.53
N LYS A 10 -30.12 19.15 -34.46
CA LYS A 10 -29.37 20.19 -33.75
C LYS A 10 -29.36 19.93 -32.24
N SER A 11 -30.50 19.59 -31.65
CA SER A 11 -30.59 19.28 -30.22
C SER A 11 -29.79 18.02 -29.86
N GLU A 12 -29.85 16.98 -30.70
CA GLU A 12 -29.03 15.78 -30.51
C GLU A 12 -27.54 16.12 -30.58
N TYR A 13 -27.12 16.93 -31.56
CA TYR A 13 -25.74 17.38 -31.69
C TYR A 13 -25.25 18.14 -30.45
N GLU A 14 -26.07 19.07 -29.93
CA GLU A 14 -25.73 19.84 -28.72
C GLU A 14 -25.53 18.90 -27.52
N GLN A 15 -26.43 17.93 -27.31
CA GLN A 15 -26.30 16.93 -26.24
C GLN A 15 -25.06 16.04 -26.41
N LEU A 16 -24.78 15.60 -27.64
CA LEU A 16 -23.59 14.81 -27.97
C LEU A 16 -22.31 15.61 -27.71
N ASN A 17 -22.30 16.90 -28.06
CA ASN A 17 -21.16 17.78 -27.84
C ASN A 17 -20.92 18.03 -26.35
N GLU A 18 -21.97 18.25 -25.56
CA GLU A 18 -21.86 18.38 -24.09
C GLU A 18 -21.26 17.11 -23.46
N ARG A 19 -21.79 15.94 -23.84
CA ARG A 19 -21.26 14.64 -23.36
C ARG A 19 -19.80 14.43 -23.76
N LYS A 20 -19.42 14.82 -24.97
CA LYS A 20 -18.03 14.76 -25.44
C LYS A 20 -17.12 15.62 -24.57
N ILE A 21 -17.53 16.86 -24.28
CA ILE A 21 -16.76 17.77 -23.43
C ILE A 21 -16.59 17.16 -22.02
N GLN A 22 -17.67 16.66 -21.43
CA GLN A 22 -17.63 16.02 -20.11
C GLN A 22 -16.68 14.81 -20.08
N ALA A 23 -16.77 13.93 -21.09
CA ALA A 23 -15.89 12.77 -21.20
C ALA A 23 -14.42 13.18 -21.38
N GLN A 24 -14.15 14.23 -22.17
CA GLN A 24 -12.80 14.76 -22.35
C GLN A 24 -12.23 15.33 -21.05
N THR A 25 -13.03 16.06 -20.28
CA THR A 25 -12.61 16.58 -18.97
C THR A 25 -12.32 15.44 -17.99
N GLN A 26 -13.19 14.43 -17.92
CA GLN A 26 -12.98 13.27 -17.06
C GLN A 26 -11.72 12.50 -17.45
N LEU A 27 -11.47 12.31 -18.75
CA LEU A 27 -10.25 11.66 -19.24
C LEU A 27 -9.00 12.45 -18.85
N GLN A 28 -9.00 13.77 -19.02
CA GLN A 28 -7.87 14.61 -18.65
C GLN A 28 -7.59 14.55 -17.14
N GLU A 29 -8.63 14.54 -16.32
CA GLU A 29 -8.48 14.43 -14.86
C GLU A 29 -7.93 13.07 -14.45
N ALA A 30 -8.46 11.98 -15.00
CA ALA A 30 -7.97 10.63 -14.72
C ALA A 30 -6.52 10.43 -15.17
N GLN A 31 -6.12 11.02 -16.30
CA GLN A 31 -4.73 11.01 -16.76
C GLN A 31 -3.80 11.74 -15.79
N LYS A 32 -4.19 12.92 -15.30
CA LYS A 32 -3.40 13.66 -14.30
C LYS A 32 -3.22 12.85 -13.02
N GLN A 33 -4.30 12.24 -12.52
CA GLN A 33 -4.26 11.41 -11.33
C GLN A 33 -3.35 10.19 -11.53
N LEU A 34 -3.45 9.52 -12.68
CA LEU A 34 -2.57 8.41 -13.02
C LEU A 34 -1.10 8.83 -13.02
N THR A 35 -0.76 9.94 -13.68
CA THR A 35 0.62 10.44 -13.71
C THR A 35 1.14 10.81 -12.32
N ALA A 36 0.29 11.41 -11.46
CA ALA A 36 0.67 11.73 -10.10
C ALA A 36 0.98 10.47 -9.28
N LEU A 37 0.12 9.46 -9.35
CA LEU A 37 0.31 8.18 -8.67
C LEU A 37 1.55 7.43 -9.17
N GLN A 38 1.80 7.44 -10.48
CA GLN A 38 3.01 6.84 -11.04
C GLN A 38 4.28 7.54 -10.54
N ALA A 39 4.29 8.88 -10.52
CA ALA A 39 5.43 9.64 -10.01
C ALA A 39 5.66 9.42 -8.51
N GLU A 40 4.60 9.29 -7.72
CA GLU A 40 4.69 8.95 -6.29
C GLU A 40 5.28 7.55 -6.09
N ALA A 41 4.78 6.55 -6.84
CA ALA A 41 5.30 5.19 -6.79
C ALA A 41 6.78 5.09 -7.22
N GLU A 42 7.16 5.79 -8.29
CA GLU A 42 8.55 5.87 -8.73
C GLU A 42 9.45 6.54 -7.70
N LYS A 43 8.96 7.59 -7.03
CA LYS A 43 9.71 8.29 -5.97
C LYS A 43 9.91 7.43 -4.73
N GLU A 44 8.88 6.72 -4.28
CA GLU A 44 8.91 5.95 -3.03
C GLU A 44 9.53 4.56 -3.19
N PHE A 45 9.23 3.89 -4.31
CA PHE A 45 9.58 2.48 -4.51
C PHE A 45 10.53 2.24 -5.68
N GLY A 46 10.84 3.29 -6.46
CA GLY A 46 11.70 3.23 -7.64
C GLY A 46 11.01 2.74 -8.90
N THR A 47 9.72 2.41 -8.83
CA THR A 47 8.93 1.85 -9.94
C THR A 47 7.45 2.19 -9.79
N SER A 48 6.76 2.40 -10.91
CA SER A 48 5.29 2.53 -10.98
C SER A 48 4.62 1.27 -11.52
N ASP A 49 5.38 0.21 -11.79
CA ASP A 49 4.84 -1.08 -12.22
C ASP A 49 4.16 -1.79 -11.05
N VAL A 50 2.86 -2.03 -11.18
CA VAL A 50 2.03 -2.65 -10.13
C VAL A 50 2.54 -4.04 -9.74
N LYS A 51 3.05 -4.81 -10.70
CA LYS A 51 3.58 -6.14 -10.45
C LYS A 51 4.88 -6.05 -9.64
N GLU A 52 5.78 -5.16 -10.02
CA GLU A 52 7.02 -4.94 -9.26
C GLU A 52 6.75 -4.40 -7.85
N LEU A 53 5.76 -3.52 -7.68
CA LEU A 53 5.31 -3.03 -6.37
C LEU A 53 4.77 -4.17 -5.50
N THR A 54 4.01 -5.09 -6.10
CA THR A 54 3.47 -6.26 -5.40
C THR A 54 4.60 -7.20 -4.94
N GLU A 55 5.57 -7.47 -5.82
CA GLU A 55 6.74 -8.28 -5.47
C GLU A 55 7.59 -7.63 -4.36
N LYS A 56 7.76 -6.30 -4.39
CA LYS A 56 8.43 -5.57 -3.30
C LYS A 56 7.67 -5.68 -1.98
N LEU A 57 6.34 -5.60 -2.01
CA LEU A 57 5.52 -5.74 -0.81
C LEU A 57 5.69 -7.13 -0.18
N GLU A 58 5.59 -8.20 -0.97
CA GLU A 58 5.77 -9.58 -0.48
C GLU A 58 7.18 -9.79 0.11
N GLN A 59 8.21 -9.20 -0.50
CA GLN A 59 9.58 -9.24 0.02
C GLN A 59 9.69 -8.53 1.38
N MET A 60 9.11 -7.33 1.50
CA MET A 60 9.10 -6.57 2.75
C MET A 60 8.35 -7.31 3.86
N GLU A 61 7.20 -7.92 3.54
CA GLU A 61 6.44 -8.73 4.49
C GLU A 61 7.26 -9.92 4.98
N THR A 62 7.85 -10.69 4.06
CA THR A 62 8.70 -11.85 4.39
C THR A 62 9.89 -11.45 5.26
N GLU A 63 10.55 -10.33 4.94
CA GLU A 63 11.67 -9.82 5.74
C GLU A 63 11.21 -9.39 7.14
N ASN A 64 10.07 -8.71 7.24
CA ASN A 64 9.48 -8.32 8.52
C ASN A 64 9.12 -9.53 9.38
N GLU A 65 8.55 -10.58 8.80
CA GLU A 65 8.23 -11.81 9.51
C GLU A 65 9.48 -12.51 10.04
N LYS A 66 10.54 -12.57 9.23
CA LYS A 66 11.83 -13.10 9.65
C LYS A 66 12.40 -12.29 10.81
N ARG A 67 12.47 -10.95 10.68
CA ARG A 67 12.95 -10.04 11.73
C ARG A 67 12.14 -10.18 13.01
N ARG A 68 10.81 -10.29 12.90
CA ARG A 68 9.90 -10.54 14.04
C ARG A 68 10.24 -11.85 14.75
N SER A 69 10.45 -12.94 14.00
CA SER A 69 10.79 -14.24 14.57
C SER A 69 12.16 -14.24 15.27
N GLU A 70 13.15 -13.61 14.66
CA GLU A 70 14.49 -13.43 15.24
C GLU A 70 14.40 -12.62 16.54
N TYR A 71 13.62 -11.53 16.53
CA TYR A 71 13.40 -10.70 17.69
C TYR A 71 12.70 -11.47 18.82
N GLN A 72 11.67 -12.27 18.51
CA GLN A 72 11.02 -13.12 19.50
C GLN A 72 11.99 -14.12 20.13
N THR A 73 12.83 -14.77 19.31
CA THR A 73 13.85 -15.72 19.79
C THR A 73 14.83 -15.03 20.75
N LEU A 74 15.24 -13.80 20.43
CA LEU A 74 16.11 -13.01 21.29
C LEU A 74 15.43 -12.66 22.62
N LEU A 75 14.15 -12.28 22.59
CA LEU A 75 13.38 -11.99 23.80
C LEU A 75 13.26 -13.24 24.69
N ASP A 76 12.91 -14.38 24.11
CA ASP A 76 12.78 -15.64 24.85
C ASP A 76 14.09 -16.04 25.52
N LYS A 77 15.21 -15.85 24.83
CA LYS A 77 16.55 -16.09 25.39
C LYS A 77 16.82 -15.14 26.57
N ILE A 78 16.60 -13.84 26.40
CA ILE A 78 16.83 -12.85 27.46
C ILE A 78 15.97 -13.16 28.69
N SER A 79 14.70 -13.52 28.48
CA SER A 79 13.81 -13.93 29.57
C SER A 79 14.29 -15.19 30.29
N GLY A 80 14.81 -16.17 29.54
CA GLY A 80 15.41 -17.38 30.12
C GLY A 80 16.66 -17.07 30.96
N ASP A 81 17.60 -16.30 30.39
CA ASP A 81 18.83 -15.87 31.04
C ASP A 81 18.52 -15.08 32.33
N LEU A 82 17.52 -14.19 32.28
CA LEU A 82 17.08 -13.41 33.44
C LEU A 82 16.50 -14.30 34.55
N ALA A 83 15.64 -15.26 34.20
CA ALA A 83 15.07 -16.20 35.16
C ALA A 83 16.12 -17.08 35.85
N GLU A 84 17.21 -17.42 35.13
CA GLU A 84 18.34 -18.14 35.71
C GLU A 84 19.11 -17.28 36.71
N VAL A 85 19.39 -16.02 36.38
CA VAL A 85 20.04 -15.06 37.28
C VAL A 85 19.19 -14.80 38.52
N GLU A 86 17.87 -14.65 38.37
CA GLU A 86 16.94 -14.48 39.48
C GLU A 86 16.93 -15.69 40.42
N LYS A 87 16.95 -16.92 39.86
CA LYS A 87 17.07 -18.14 40.68
C LYS A 87 18.40 -18.22 41.42
N ALA A 88 19.50 -17.91 40.74
CA ALA A 88 20.84 -17.95 41.34
C ALA A 88 20.99 -16.94 42.48
N THR A 89 20.43 -15.74 42.32
CA THR A 89 20.44 -14.70 43.37
C THR A 89 19.51 -15.04 44.53
N ALA A 90 18.32 -15.58 44.26
CA ALA A 90 17.41 -16.05 45.32
C ALA A 90 18.04 -17.18 46.15
N ALA A 91 18.70 -18.15 45.51
CA ALA A 91 19.36 -19.27 46.21
C ALA A 91 20.55 -18.82 47.07
N ASN A 92 21.37 -17.88 46.59
CA ASN A 92 22.47 -17.31 47.37
C ASN A 92 21.98 -16.47 48.56
N THR A 93 20.85 -15.78 48.43
CA THR A 93 20.31 -14.96 49.53
C THR A 93 19.78 -15.82 50.70
N THR A 94 19.32 -17.04 50.43
CA THR A 94 18.90 -18.00 51.46
C THR A 94 20.04 -18.77 52.14
N ALA A 95 21.25 -18.76 51.58
CA ALA A 95 22.42 -19.44 52.14
C ALA A 95 23.22 -18.57 53.12
N ASP A 96 22.98 -17.26 53.13
CA ASP A 96 23.68 -16.25 53.95
C ASP A 96 22.81 -15.70 55.12
N ALA A 97 21.66 -16.34 55.39
CA ALA A 97 20.73 -16.03 56.49
C ALA A 97 20.61 -17.22 57.47
#